data_AF-A0A293MQI8-F1
#
_entry.id   AF-A0A293MQI8-F1
#
_cell.length_a   1.000
_cell.length_b   1.000
_cell.length_c   1.000
_cell.angle_alpha   90.00
_cell.angle_beta   90.00
_cell.angle_gamma   90.00
#
_symmetry.space_group_name_H-M   'P 1'
#
loop_
_entity.id
_entity.type
_entity.pdbx_description
1 polymer ?
#
loop_
_entity_poly.entity_id
_entity_poly.type
_entity_poly.pdbx_seq_one_letter_code
_entity_poly.pdbx_strand_id
1 'polypeptide(L)'
;MTSAASFRDCFRNVDGVVVPVFFEEKYVREALNYKARPGDVFVATYPKCGTTWLQYIVWCLFNLDKLDGGVPNVYDIIQTIVPFIDRVGIAPVISKTPPRPIKTHFSRGVVPYHPDAKYVVAVRNPFDSLVSFYHFCKATHEQYISQLSFDEFFEHYVTGDMYWGSYFDHVLSW
;
A
#
# COMPACT_ATOMS: atom_id res chain seq x y z
N MET A 1 -30.44 20.25 1.43
CA MET A 1 -29.25 20.49 0.58
C MET A 1 -28.27 19.38 0.90
N THR A 2 -28.06 18.44 0.00
CA THR A 2 -27.01 17.41 0.14
C THR A 2 -25.66 18.10 -0.03
N SER A 3 -24.78 17.96 0.96
CA SER A 3 -23.38 18.37 0.84
C SER A 3 -22.77 17.76 -0.42
N ALA A 4 -22.02 18.54 -1.20
CA ALA A 4 -21.23 17.98 -2.29
C ALA A 4 -20.21 16.98 -1.72
N ALA A 5 -19.98 15.88 -2.43
CA ALA A 5 -19.04 14.85 -2.03
C ALA A 5 -17.60 15.37 -2.11
N SER A 6 -16.84 15.30 -1.02
CA SER A 6 -15.45 15.75 -0.93
C SER A 6 -14.48 14.61 -1.21
N PHE A 7 -13.27 14.91 -1.72
CA PHE A 7 -12.21 13.90 -1.84
C PHE A 7 -11.88 13.24 -0.49
N ARG A 8 -12.05 13.94 0.64
CA ARG A 8 -11.89 13.37 1.98
C ARG A 8 -12.86 12.23 2.28
N ASP A 9 -14.01 12.18 1.61
CA ASP A 9 -14.98 11.09 1.77
C ASP A 9 -14.47 9.76 1.17
N CYS A 10 -13.35 9.78 0.43
CA CYS A 10 -12.70 8.58 -0.10
C CYS A 10 -11.90 7.79 0.95
N PHE A 11 -11.62 8.37 2.11
CA PHE A 11 -10.76 7.75 3.12
C PHE A 11 -11.25 7.97 4.55
N ARG A 12 -10.80 7.09 5.44
CA ARG A 12 -11.16 7.07 6.86
C ARG A 12 -9.95 6.81 7.72
N ASN A 13 -10.00 7.23 8.98
CA ASN A 13 -9.03 6.83 9.98
C ASN A 13 -9.44 5.48 10.60
N VAL A 14 -8.51 4.53 10.64
CA VAL A 14 -8.63 3.26 11.36
C VAL A 14 -7.43 3.17 12.29
N ASP A 15 -7.68 3.36 13.59
CA ASP A 15 -6.71 3.25 14.68
C ASP A 15 -5.40 4.04 14.41
N GLY A 16 -5.54 5.26 13.88
CA GLY A 16 -4.42 6.16 13.58
C GLY A 16 -3.92 6.11 12.13
N VAL A 17 -4.38 5.16 11.31
CA VAL A 17 -4.00 5.07 9.90
C VAL A 17 -5.12 5.55 8.99
N VAL A 18 -4.81 6.47 8.07
CA VAL A 18 -5.77 6.90 7.04
C VAL A 18 -5.73 5.90 5.89
N VAL A 19 -6.87 5.29 5.56
CA VAL A 19 -7.00 4.26 4.50
C VAL A 19 -8.23 4.53 3.64
N PRO A 20 -8.30 4.00 2.40
CA PRO A 20 -9.50 4.16 1.59
C PRO A 20 -10.75 3.54 2.22
N VAL A 21 -11.93 4.15 2.05
CA VAL A 21 -13.19 3.68 2.64
C VAL A 21 -13.63 2.30 2.17
N PHE A 22 -13.15 1.84 1.01
CA PHE A 22 -13.46 0.51 0.48
C PHE A 22 -12.57 -0.60 1.06
N PHE A 23 -11.60 -0.28 1.92
CA PHE A 23 -10.83 -1.29 2.66
C PHE A 23 -11.62 -1.70 3.89
N GLU A 24 -11.74 -3.00 4.17
CA GLU A 24 -12.41 -3.45 5.41
C GLU A 24 -11.56 -3.11 6.63
N GLU A 25 -12.11 -2.38 7.61
CA GLU A 25 -11.36 -1.98 8.80
C GLU A 25 -10.80 -3.18 9.57
N LYS A 26 -11.49 -4.33 9.53
CA LYS A 26 -11.03 -5.57 10.16
C LYS A 26 -9.64 -5.97 9.65
N TYR A 27 -9.37 -5.85 8.34
CA TYR A 27 -8.10 -6.22 7.73
C TYR A 27 -7.00 -5.22 8.06
N VAL A 28 -7.33 -3.93 8.11
CA VAL A 28 -6.40 -2.90 8.56
C VAL A 28 -5.97 -3.16 10.01
N ARG A 29 -6.93 -3.47 10.90
CA ARG A 29 -6.65 -3.84 12.29
C ARG A 29 -5.86 -5.12 12.42
N GLU A 30 -6.14 -6.15 11.62
CA GLU A 30 -5.33 -7.37 11.55
C GLU A 30 -3.89 -7.05 11.14
N ALA A 31 -3.70 -6.23 10.10
CA ALA A 31 -2.38 -5.83 9.62
C ALA A 31 -1.60 -5.02 10.68
N LEU A 32 -2.27 -4.09 11.37
CA LEU A 32 -1.69 -3.33 12.49
C LEU A 32 -1.25 -4.23 13.65
N ASN A 33 -2.05 -5.25 13.96
CA ASN A 33 -1.80 -6.15 15.07
C ASN A 33 -0.91 -7.34 14.71
N TYR A 34 -0.57 -7.52 13.43
CA TYR A 34 0.30 -8.60 12.97
C TYR A 34 1.63 -8.56 13.73
N LYS A 35 2.04 -9.72 14.26
CA LYS A 35 3.33 -9.86 14.90
C LYS A 35 4.31 -10.33 13.83
N ALA A 36 5.17 -9.43 13.38
CA ALA A 36 6.24 -9.76 12.45
C ALA A 36 7.15 -10.84 13.05
N ARG A 37 7.67 -11.72 12.19
CA ARG A 37 8.42 -12.92 12.57
C ARG A 37 9.70 -13.05 11.73
N PRO A 38 10.72 -13.78 12.21
CA PRO A 38 11.90 -14.12 11.40
C PRO A 38 11.52 -14.73 10.05
N GLY A 39 12.08 -14.19 8.97
CA GLY A 39 11.77 -14.62 7.59
C GLY A 39 10.56 -13.93 6.94
N ASP A 40 9.92 -12.98 7.62
CA ASP A 40 9.03 -12.01 6.95
C ASP A 40 9.83 -11.07 6.07
N VAL A 41 9.26 -10.72 4.90
CA VAL A 41 9.86 -9.80 3.94
C VAL A 41 8.81 -8.78 3.52
N PHE A 42 8.85 -7.61 4.15
CA PHE A 42 7.93 -6.52 3.86
C PHE A 42 8.36 -5.77 2.60
N VAL A 43 7.44 -5.65 1.65
CA VAL A 43 7.45 -4.73 0.51
C VAL A 43 6.64 -3.52 0.94
N ALA A 44 7.35 -2.47 1.38
CA ALA A 44 6.75 -1.25 1.91
C ALA A 44 6.98 -0.09 0.95
N THR A 45 5.92 0.60 0.56
CA THR A 45 6.05 1.80 -0.28
C THR A 45 4.95 2.78 0.10
N TYR A 46 5.14 4.07 -0.13
CA TYR A 46 3.99 4.95 -0.28
C TYR A 46 3.18 4.51 -1.51
N PRO A 47 1.86 4.75 -1.59
CA PRO A 47 1.10 4.46 -2.79
C PRO A 47 1.79 5.00 -4.06
N LYS A 48 1.71 4.23 -5.14
CA LYS A 48 2.18 4.62 -6.49
C LYS A 48 3.68 4.81 -6.66
N CYS A 49 4.47 4.36 -5.69
CA CYS A 49 5.93 4.31 -5.75
C CYS A 49 6.48 2.99 -6.32
N GLY A 50 5.77 2.36 -7.27
CA GLY A 50 6.25 1.15 -7.95
C GLY A 50 6.00 -0.17 -7.20
N THR A 51 5.01 -0.22 -6.30
CA THR A 51 4.77 -1.38 -5.43
C THR A 51 4.53 -2.69 -6.18
N THR A 52 3.72 -2.68 -7.24
CA THR A 52 3.46 -3.88 -8.05
C THR A 52 4.76 -4.41 -8.67
N TRP A 53 5.59 -3.52 -9.22
CA TRP A 53 6.88 -3.90 -9.78
C TRP A 53 7.80 -4.52 -8.71
N LEU A 54 7.85 -3.91 -7.52
CA LEU A 54 8.63 -4.44 -6.40
C LEU A 54 8.11 -5.79 -5.88
N GLN A 55 6.79 -5.99 -5.83
CA GLN A 55 6.19 -7.30 -5.51
C GLN A 55 6.65 -8.38 -6.49
N TYR A 56 6.68 -8.08 -7.80
CA TYR A 56 7.18 -9.02 -8.81
C TYR A 56 8.68 -9.28 -8.69
N ILE A 57 9.50 -8.25 -8.44
CA ILE A 57 10.94 -8.44 -8.21
C ILE A 57 11.16 -9.40 -7.01
N VAL A 58 10.48 -9.15 -5.89
CA VAL A 58 10.59 -10.01 -4.70
C VAL A 58 10.08 -11.42 -4.99
N TRP A 59 8.98 -11.56 -5.74
CA TRP A 59 8.49 -12.87 -6.17
C TRP A 59 9.53 -13.60 -7.03
N CYS A 60 10.12 -12.94 -8.03
CA CYS A 60 11.15 -13.52 -8.90
C CYS A 60 12.37 -13.98 -8.08
N LEU A 61 12.84 -13.19 -7.12
CA LEU A 61 13.98 -13.56 -6.27
C LEU A 61 13.76 -14.87 -5.49
N PHE A 62 12.52 -15.19 -5.13
CA PHE A 62 12.18 -16.45 -4.44
C PHE A 62 11.77 -17.60 -5.36
N ASN A 63 11.67 -17.36 -6.67
CA ASN A 63 11.15 -18.32 -7.64
C ASN A 63 11.97 -18.31 -8.94
N LEU A 64 13.29 -18.05 -8.85
CA LEU A 64 14.19 -18.00 -10.01
C LEU A 64 14.17 -19.30 -10.81
N ASP A 65 14.00 -20.43 -10.13
CA ASP A 65 13.89 -21.78 -10.70
C ASP A 65 12.58 -22.05 -11.46
N LYS A 66 11.59 -21.14 -11.37
CA LYS A 66 10.24 -21.30 -11.92
C LYS A 66 9.90 -20.28 -12.99
N LEU A 67 10.84 -19.42 -13.38
CA LEU A 67 10.59 -18.33 -14.33
C LEU A 67 10.18 -18.82 -15.71
N ASP A 68 10.63 -20.01 -16.12
CA ASP A 68 10.24 -20.63 -17.40
C ASP A 68 8.74 -20.95 -17.46
N GLY A 69 8.08 -21.09 -16.31
CA GLY A 69 6.63 -21.27 -16.19
C GLY A 69 5.82 -19.98 -16.29
N GLY A 70 6.48 -18.83 -16.47
CA GLY A 70 5.86 -17.50 -16.48
C GLY A 70 5.70 -16.88 -15.09
N VAL A 71 5.07 -15.71 -15.04
CA VAL A 71 4.83 -14.96 -13.80
C VAL A 71 3.35 -15.04 -13.38
N PRO A 72 3.04 -15.00 -12.08
CA PRO A 72 1.66 -15.04 -11.61
C PRO A 72 0.88 -13.80 -12.08
N ASN A 73 -0.43 -13.94 -12.21
CA ASN A 73 -1.27 -12.78 -12.47
C ASN A 73 -1.27 -11.81 -11.26
N VAL A 74 -1.58 -10.55 -11.52
CA VAL A 74 -1.50 -9.48 -10.51
C VAL A 74 -2.51 -9.67 -9.37
N TYR A 75 -3.64 -10.33 -9.62
CA TYR A 75 -4.65 -10.59 -8.60
C TYR A 75 -4.10 -11.55 -7.54
N ASP A 76 -3.48 -12.66 -7.97
CA ASP A 76 -2.84 -13.61 -7.06
C ASP A 76 -1.65 -12.99 -6.33
N ILE A 77 -0.86 -12.14 -7.01
CA ILE A 77 0.21 -11.38 -6.35
C ILE A 77 -0.31 -10.59 -5.16
N ILE A 78 -1.40 -9.83 -5.35
CA ILE A 78 -1.95 -8.93 -4.33
C ILE A 78 -2.77 -9.67 -3.26
N GLN A 79 -3.42 -10.77 -3.62
CA GLN A 79 -4.33 -11.49 -2.73
C GLN A 79 -3.62 -12.55 -1.89
N THR A 80 -2.66 -13.28 -2.47
CA THR A 80 -2.17 -14.52 -1.85
C THR A 80 -0.66 -14.70 -1.88
N ILE A 81 0.04 -14.23 -2.91
CA ILE A 81 1.48 -14.54 -3.09
C ILE A 81 2.34 -13.54 -2.33
N VAL A 82 2.18 -12.24 -2.59
CA VAL A 82 2.79 -11.12 -1.85
C VAL A 82 1.65 -10.24 -1.31
N PRO A 83 0.83 -10.77 -0.39
CA PRO A 83 -0.48 -10.22 -0.05
C PRO A 83 -0.40 -8.77 0.45
N PHE A 84 -1.34 -7.95 0.01
CA PHE A 84 -1.50 -6.59 0.51
C PHE A 84 -2.28 -6.60 1.83
N ILE A 85 -1.58 -6.76 2.95
CA ILE A 85 -2.22 -7.02 4.25
C ILE A 85 -3.18 -5.92 4.69
N ASP A 86 -2.92 -4.66 4.33
CA ASP A 86 -3.82 -3.54 4.61
C ASP A 86 -5.22 -3.76 3.99
N ARG A 87 -5.31 -4.52 2.90
CA ARG A 87 -6.54 -4.78 2.13
C ARG A 87 -7.09 -6.19 2.32
N VAL A 88 -6.24 -7.21 2.42
CA VAL A 88 -6.67 -8.64 2.39
C VAL A 88 -6.52 -9.34 3.74
N GLY A 89 -6.06 -8.61 4.76
CA GLY A 89 -5.80 -9.15 6.08
C GLY A 89 -4.56 -10.04 6.12
N ILE A 90 -4.41 -10.77 7.22
CA ILE A 90 -3.19 -11.55 7.49
C ILE A 90 -3.32 -13.04 7.18
N ALA A 91 -4.54 -13.52 6.88
CA ALA A 91 -4.80 -14.94 6.58
C ALA A 91 -3.87 -15.54 5.50
N PRO A 92 -3.54 -14.83 4.39
CA PRO A 92 -2.62 -15.35 3.39
C PRO A 92 -1.16 -15.37 3.85
N VAL A 93 -0.79 -14.63 4.91
CA VAL A 93 0.58 -14.59 5.44
C VAL A 93 0.79 -15.67 6.50
N ILE A 94 -0.17 -15.86 7.41
CA ILE A 94 -0.04 -16.81 8.52
C ILE A 94 -0.01 -18.28 8.07
N SER A 95 -0.57 -18.57 6.89
CA SER A 95 -0.59 -19.91 6.28
C SER A 95 0.72 -20.29 5.57
N LYS A 96 1.67 -19.35 5.43
CA LYS A 96 2.93 -19.56 4.70
C LYS A 96 4.10 -19.95 5.61
N THR A 97 5.02 -20.73 5.06
CA THR A 97 6.36 -20.92 5.61
C THR A 97 7.30 -19.79 5.16
N PRO A 98 8.40 -19.50 5.89
CA PRO A 98 9.37 -18.51 5.45
C PRO A 98 10.13 -18.97 4.18
N PRO A 99 10.51 -18.06 3.27
CA PRO A 99 10.30 -16.61 3.33
C PRO A 99 8.84 -16.20 3.05
N ARG A 100 8.32 -15.22 3.80
CA ARG A 100 6.95 -14.72 3.69
C ARG A 100 6.95 -13.29 3.14
N PRO A 101 6.83 -13.10 1.82
CA PRO A 101 6.73 -11.77 1.25
C PRO A 101 5.36 -11.17 1.57
N ILE A 102 5.35 -9.91 2.01
CA ILE A 102 4.17 -9.19 2.51
C ILE A 102 4.18 -7.80 1.91
N LYS A 103 3.06 -7.28 1.40
CA LYS A 103 2.97 -5.92 0.88
C LYS A 103 2.17 -5.02 1.82
N THR A 104 2.64 -3.80 2.06
CA THR A 104 1.94 -2.79 2.87
C THR A 104 2.24 -1.37 2.41
N HIS A 105 1.37 -0.42 2.75
CA HIS A 105 1.62 1.01 2.60
C HIS A 105 1.86 1.72 3.95
N PHE A 106 1.98 0.99 5.06
CA PHE A 106 2.29 1.58 6.37
C PHE A 106 3.65 2.30 6.38
N SER A 107 3.73 3.37 7.17
CA SER A 107 4.99 4.06 7.49
C SER A 107 5.79 3.27 8.52
N ARG A 108 7.05 3.63 8.74
CA ARG A 108 7.96 2.89 9.64
C ARG A 108 7.47 2.81 11.08
N GLY A 109 6.76 3.84 11.56
CA GLY A 109 6.21 3.90 12.92
C GLY A 109 5.01 2.98 13.15
N VAL A 110 4.38 2.48 12.07
CA VAL A 110 3.14 1.71 12.13
C VAL A 110 3.32 0.28 11.63
N VAL A 111 4.27 0.05 10.72
CA VAL A 111 4.53 -1.28 10.17
C VAL A 111 4.88 -2.30 11.27
N PRO A 112 4.36 -3.54 11.20
CA PRO A 112 4.80 -4.62 12.07
C PRO A 112 6.33 -4.80 12.06
N TYR A 113 6.93 -4.76 13.25
CA TYR A 113 8.38 -4.79 13.41
C TYR A 113 8.91 -6.08 14.01
N HIS A 114 9.96 -6.63 13.40
CA HIS A 114 10.81 -7.66 13.99
C HIS A 114 12.26 -7.44 13.53
N PRO A 115 13.28 -7.56 14.40
CA PRO A 115 14.68 -7.33 14.03
C PRO A 115 15.18 -8.27 12.92
N ASP A 116 14.71 -9.52 12.91
CA ASP A 116 15.06 -10.53 11.89
C ASP A 116 14.12 -10.58 10.68
N ALA A 117 13.20 -9.62 10.55
CA ALA A 117 12.42 -9.44 9.32
C ALA A 117 13.17 -8.51 8.36
N LYS A 118 12.90 -8.64 7.06
CA LYS A 118 13.46 -7.77 6.03
C LYS A 118 12.42 -6.74 5.59
N TYR A 119 12.88 -5.53 5.32
CA TYR A 119 12.04 -4.42 4.86
C TYR A 119 12.66 -3.89 3.57
N VAL A 120 11.96 -4.11 2.45
CA VAL A 120 12.35 -3.62 1.13
C VAL A 120 11.45 -2.43 0.81
N VAL A 121 12.06 -1.25 0.86
CA VAL A 121 11.36 0.03 0.68
C VAL A 121 11.68 0.59 -0.70
N ALA A 122 10.65 0.98 -1.46
CA ALA A 122 10.84 1.77 -2.68
C ALA A 122 10.28 3.17 -2.49
N VAL A 123 11.12 4.14 -2.84
CA VAL A 123 10.82 5.58 -2.88
C VAL A 123 10.87 6.01 -4.34
N ARG A 124 9.98 6.93 -4.72
CA ARG A 124 9.88 7.48 -6.07
C ARG A 124 9.91 8.99 -6.00
N ASN A 125 10.41 9.69 -7.02
CA ASN A 125 10.30 11.15 -7.07
C ASN A 125 8.85 11.61 -6.77
N PRO A 126 8.63 12.57 -5.84
CA PRO A 126 7.29 13.01 -5.42
C PRO A 126 6.41 13.49 -6.56
N PHE A 127 7.00 14.16 -7.57
CA PHE A 127 6.27 14.64 -8.74
C PHE A 127 5.73 13.47 -9.58
N ASP A 128 6.52 12.43 -9.75
CA ASP A 128 6.10 11.24 -10.51
C ASP A 128 5.08 10.39 -9.75
N SER A 129 5.23 10.25 -8.43
CA SER A 129 4.25 9.56 -7.61
C SER A 129 2.93 10.31 -7.57
N LEU A 130 2.95 11.64 -7.43
CA LEU A 130 1.77 12.50 -7.49
C LEU A 130 0.96 12.27 -8.77
N VAL A 131 1.58 12.38 -9.95
CA VAL A 131 0.89 12.20 -11.24
C VAL A 131 0.28 10.81 -11.33
N SER A 132 1.04 9.77 -10.92
CA SER A 132 0.54 8.40 -10.90
C SER A 132 -0.64 8.20 -9.93
N PHE A 133 -0.63 8.93 -8.81
CA PHE A 133 -1.68 8.90 -7.80
C PHE A 133 -2.94 9.62 -8.30
N TYR A 134 -2.80 10.79 -8.92
CA TYR A 134 -3.91 11.48 -9.55
C TYR A 134 -4.66 10.59 -10.56
N HIS A 135 -3.94 9.96 -11.48
CA HIS A 135 -4.55 9.05 -12.45
C HIS A 135 -5.15 7.79 -11.80
N PHE A 136 -4.53 7.26 -10.75
CA PHE A 136 -5.10 6.15 -10.00
C PHE A 136 -6.43 6.53 -9.35
N CYS A 137 -6.47 7.66 -8.63
CA CYS A 137 -7.71 8.14 -8.02
C CYS A 137 -8.76 8.46 -9.08
N LYS A 138 -8.38 9.03 -10.24
CA LYS A 138 -9.32 9.28 -11.32
C LYS A 138 -9.98 7.98 -11.81
N ALA A 139 -9.25 6.87 -11.83
CA ALA A 139 -9.76 5.57 -12.23
C ALA A 139 -10.58 4.85 -11.14
N THR A 140 -10.32 5.09 -9.85
CA THR A 140 -10.97 4.34 -8.74
C THR A 140 -11.96 5.17 -7.92
N HIS A 141 -11.95 6.50 -8.06
CA HIS A 141 -12.70 7.49 -7.28
C HIS A 141 -13.18 8.63 -8.17
N GLU A 142 -13.57 8.33 -9.41
CA GLU A 142 -13.92 9.33 -10.43
C GLU A 142 -14.93 10.36 -9.92
N GLN A 143 -15.94 9.93 -9.16
CA GLN A 143 -17.00 10.80 -8.63
C GLN A 143 -16.48 11.89 -7.67
N TYR A 144 -15.31 11.70 -7.07
CA TYR A 144 -14.67 12.68 -6.20
C TYR A 144 -13.60 13.47 -6.93
N ILE A 145 -12.79 12.80 -7.75
CA ILE A 145 -11.67 13.43 -8.47
C ILE A 145 -12.13 14.30 -9.63
N SER A 146 -13.25 13.97 -10.28
CA SER A 146 -13.82 14.79 -11.37
C SER A 146 -14.25 16.19 -10.92
N GLN A 147 -14.38 16.42 -9.62
CA GLN A 147 -14.72 17.72 -9.02
C GLN A 147 -13.48 18.55 -8.67
N LEU A 148 -12.27 17.99 -8.79
CA LEU A 148 -11.01 18.65 -8.47
C LEU A 148 -10.22 18.98 -9.74
N SER A 149 -9.62 20.16 -9.76
CA SER A 149 -8.49 20.47 -10.61
C SER A 149 -7.24 19.69 -10.18
N PHE A 150 -6.24 19.60 -11.07
CA PHE A 150 -4.96 19.00 -10.71
C PHE A 150 -4.24 19.78 -9.61
N ASP A 151 -4.37 21.12 -9.59
CA ASP A 151 -3.75 21.97 -8.57
C ASP A 151 -4.38 21.71 -7.19
N GLU A 152 -5.70 21.55 -7.10
CA GLU A 152 -6.35 21.16 -5.83
C GLU A 152 -5.91 19.76 -5.37
N PHE A 153 -5.77 18.80 -6.30
CA PHE A 153 -5.23 17.49 -5.96
C PHE A 153 -3.76 17.56 -5.51
N PHE A 154 -2.96 18.42 -6.13
CA PHE A 154 -1.58 18.70 -5.74
C PHE A 154 -1.52 19.21 -4.29
N GLU A 155 -2.39 20.17 -3.93
CA GLU A 155 -2.46 20.70 -2.56
C GLU A 155 -2.80 19.60 -1.53
N HIS A 156 -3.77 18.73 -1.82
CA HIS A 156 -4.05 17.56 -0.97
C HIS A 156 -2.82 16.66 -0.81
N TYR A 157 -2.08 16.41 -1.90
CA TYR A 157 -0.89 15.56 -1.88
C TYR A 157 0.24 16.15 -1.03
N VAL A 158 0.56 17.44 -1.19
CA VAL A 158 1.67 18.07 -0.47
C VAL A 158 1.36 18.34 1.00
N THR A 159 0.09 18.57 1.34
CA THR A 159 -0.37 18.73 2.72
C THR A 159 -0.60 17.40 3.44
N GLY A 160 -0.56 16.28 2.71
CA GLY A 160 -0.76 14.94 3.25
C GLY A 160 -2.21 14.57 3.54
N ASP A 161 -3.17 15.30 2.99
CA ASP A 161 -4.60 14.97 3.01
C ASP A 161 -4.92 13.87 1.99
N MET A 162 -4.21 12.75 2.13
CA MET A 162 -4.26 11.58 1.26
C MET A 162 -4.50 10.33 2.10
N TYR A 163 -5.01 9.25 1.49
CA TYR A 163 -4.91 7.94 2.15
C TYR A 163 -3.43 7.53 2.30
N TRP A 164 -3.10 6.96 3.46
CA TRP A 164 -1.76 6.77 4.04
C TRP A 164 -1.00 8.06 4.42
N GLY A 165 -1.67 9.22 4.41
CA GLY A 165 -1.15 10.48 4.94
C GLY A 165 -0.10 11.14 4.05
N SER A 166 0.76 11.95 4.68
CA SER A 166 1.84 12.68 4.02
C SER A 166 2.85 11.75 3.34
N TYR A 167 3.09 11.97 2.04
CA TYR A 167 4.16 11.30 1.30
C TYR A 167 5.53 11.56 1.96
N PHE A 168 5.78 12.79 2.39
CA PHE A 168 7.07 13.19 2.94
C PHE A 168 7.33 12.54 4.29
N ASP A 169 6.33 12.54 5.19
CA ASP A 169 6.46 11.89 6.50
C ASP A 169 6.61 10.38 6.35
N HIS A 170 5.89 9.79 5.38
CA HIS A 170 6.02 8.36 5.08
C HIS A 170 7.45 8.02 4.67
N VAL A 171 7.99 8.70 3.65
CA VAL A 171 9.33 8.43 3.11
C VAL A 171 10.41 8.71 4.14
N LEU A 172 10.33 9.83 4.88
CA LEU A 172 11.32 10.20 5.90
C LEU A 172 11.30 9.27 7.12
N SER A 173 10.19 8.55 7.35
CA SER A 173 10.13 7.58 8.44
C SER A 173 10.96 6.32 8.17
N TRP A 174 11.19 5.98 6.89
CA TRP A 174 11.79 4.72 6.45
C TRP A 174 13.32 4.73 6.35
#